data_AF-A0AAD8WHM4-F1
#
_entry.id   AF-A0AAD8WHM4-F1
#
_cell.length_a   1.000
_cell.length_b   1.000
_cell.length_c   1.000
_cell.angle_alpha   90.00
_cell.angle_beta   90.00
_cell.angle_gamma   90.00
#
_symmetry.space_group_name_H-M   'P 1'
#
loop_
_entity.id
_entity.type
_entity.pdbx_description
1 polymer ?
#
loop_
_entity_poly.entity_id
_entity_poly.type
_entity_poly.pdbx_seq_one_letter_code
_entity_poly.pdbx_strand_id
1 'polypeptide(L)'
;MDDNEEEGCEEHASDDPVDDDLRRAISDARRDCGTDKERLQFDKMLEDHHKLLYPGCEDGHRKLGSILELLKWKAEVGVTDSGFEKLMIILKKLFPRNNELPVSTYEAKKLVCPLGLDVQKIHACINGCILYRGEKYENLNKCPICGALRYKIRKDDPGDVEGEPPRKRIPAKVMWYAPIIPRLKRLFRNKEHVKLLRWHMEERKKDAMLRHPADGRQWRNIGREFRDFAVLGNPEKGGRTRGFGPSVPWSLGFPADAETYRSRARAKQCQLEVQNDRMAEFQRRLDQQQRELQQQQREINELKDSAR
;
A
#
# COMPACT_ATOMS: atom_id res chain seq x y z
N MET A 1 -29.82 58.66 8.74
CA MET A 1 -29.43 58.02 7.47
C MET A 1 -27.96 57.69 7.64
N ASP A 2 -27.52 56.81 8.54
CA ASP A 2 -28.00 55.50 8.98
C ASP A 2 -28.41 54.62 7.81
N ASP A 3 -27.39 54.09 7.13
CA ASP A 3 -27.54 52.94 6.25
C ASP A 3 -27.05 51.70 7.00
N ASN A 4 -27.95 50.74 7.01
CA ASN A 4 -28.02 49.50 7.73
C ASN A 4 -27.76 48.40 6.71
N GLU A 5 -26.75 47.56 6.90
CA GLU A 5 -26.64 46.28 6.18
C GLU A 5 -25.90 45.27 7.08
N GLU A 6 -26.71 44.49 7.81
CA GLU A 6 -26.33 43.21 8.38
C GLU A 6 -26.09 42.21 7.23
N GLU A 7 -24.87 41.72 7.07
CA GLU A 7 -24.62 40.44 6.39
C GLU A 7 -24.00 39.46 7.39
N GLY A 8 -24.76 38.38 7.62
CA GLY A 8 -24.51 37.37 8.63
C GLY A 8 -23.24 36.56 8.37
N CYS A 9 -22.55 36.27 9.47
CA CYS A 9 -21.47 35.29 9.50
C CYS A 9 -22.05 33.90 9.17
N GLU A 10 -21.72 33.39 7.99
CA GLU A 10 -21.87 31.97 7.67
C GLU A 10 -20.98 31.15 8.62
N GLU A 11 -21.60 30.42 9.54
CA GLU A 11 -20.97 29.34 10.30
C GLU A 11 -20.45 28.29 9.30
N HIS A 12 -19.15 28.33 9.00
CA HIS A 12 -18.48 27.20 8.39
C HIS A 12 -18.32 26.09 9.43
N ALA A 13 -19.33 25.22 9.47
CA ALA A 13 -19.25 23.92 10.14
C ALA A 13 -17.99 23.18 9.71
N SER A 14 -17.18 22.79 10.68
CA SER A 14 -16.00 21.95 10.47
C SER A 14 -16.43 20.57 9.98
N ASP A 15 -16.27 20.34 8.69
CA ASP A 15 -16.28 19.00 8.08
C ASP A 15 -15.11 18.20 8.65
N ASP A 16 -15.37 17.30 9.61
CA ASP A 16 -14.34 16.39 10.15
C ASP A 16 -14.71 14.89 10.01
N PRO A 17 -14.73 14.33 8.77
CA PRO A 17 -14.90 12.89 8.55
C PRO A 17 -13.66 12.05 8.92
N VAL A 18 -12.47 12.66 9.06
CA VAL A 18 -11.18 11.95 9.21
C VAL A 18 -10.92 11.56 10.67
N ASP A 19 -11.39 12.35 11.63
CA ASP A 19 -11.24 12.09 13.06
C ASP A 19 -12.04 10.85 13.52
N ASP A 20 -13.23 10.62 12.95
CA ASP A 20 -14.08 9.46 13.31
C ASP A 20 -13.51 8.12 12.77
N ASP A 21 -12.75 8.15 11.67
CA ASP A 21 -12.10 6.96 11.10
C ASP A 21 -10.97 6.42 12.00
N LEU A 22 -10.15 7.31 12.58
CA LEU A 22 -9.11 6.92 13.53
C LEU A 22 -9.72 6.36 14.81
N ARG A 23 -10.75 7.02 15.34
CA ARG A 23 -11.49 6.55 16.52
C ARG A 23 -12.09 5.16 16.32
N ARG A 24 -12.72 4.95 15.16
CA ARG A 24 -13.29 3.65 14.78
C ARG A 24 -12.21 2.58 14.68
N ALA A 25 -11.07 2.89 14.05
CA ALA A 25 -9.95 1.97 13.94
C ALA A 25 -9.37 1.55 15.31
N ILE A 26 -9.25 2.49 16.26
CA ILE A 26 -8.80 2.21 17.63
C ILE A 26 -9.82 1.32 18.36
N SER A 27 -11.12 1.63 18.23
CA SER A 27 -12.21 0.86 18.83
C SER A 27 -12.27 -0.58 18.31
N ASP A 28 -12.07 -0.77 17.01
CA ASP A 28 -11.99 -2.08 16.37
C ASP A 28 -10.76 -2.86 16.82
N ALA A 29 -9.63 -2.19 17.01
CA ALA A 29 -8.43 -2.82 17.55
C ALA A 29 -8.65 -3.28 18.99
N ARG A 30 -9.28 -2.45 19.82
CA ARG A 30 -9.66 -2.78 21.21
C ARG A 30 -10.55 -4.03 21.30
N ARG A 31 -11.56 -4.16 20.42
CA ARG A 31 -12.47 -5.31 20.39
C ARG A 31 -11.77 -6.62 20.07
N ASP A 32 -10.77 -6.58 19.19
CA ASP A 32 -10.03 -7.76 18.71
C ASP A 32 -8.80 -8.10 19.57
N CYS A 33 -8.58 -7.40 20.69
CA CYS A 33 -7.46 -7.67 21.61
C CYS A 33 -7.60 -9.03 22.29
N GLY A 34 -6.49 -9.77 22.35
CA GLY A 34 -6.42 -11.08 22.99
C GLY A 34 -6.11 -11.01 24.49
N THR A 35 -5.64 -9.86 24.99
CA THR A 35 -5.22 -9.69 26.39
C THR A 35 -5.80 -8.42 27.02
N ASP A 36 -6.04 -8.45 28.33
CA ASP A 36 -6.53 -7.27 29.07
C ASP A 36 -5.53 -6.11 29.06
N LYS A 37 -4.24 -6.43 29.02
CA LYS A 37 -3.17 -5.43 28.91
C LYS A 37 -3.26 -4.64 27.60
N GLU A 38 -3.55 -5.30 26.48
CA GLU A 38 -3.75 -4.61 25.19
C GLU A 38 -5.01 -3.76 25.22
N ARG A 39 -6.11 -4.27 25.81
CA ARG A 39 -7.35 -3.49 25.95
C ARG A 39 -7.13 -2.18 26.70
N LEU A 40 -6.42 -2.23 27.83
CA LEU A 40 -6.06 -1.03 28.61
C LEU A 40 -5.20 -0.05 27.80
N GLN A 41 -4.33 -0.55 26.92
CA GLN A 41 -3.54 0.32 26.04
C GLN A 41 -4.40 1.05 25.02
N PHE A 42 -5.38 0.38 24.42
CA PHE A 42 -6.33 1.01 23.50
C PHE A 42 -7.30 1.94 24.21
N ASP A 43 -7.71 1.63 25.44
CA ASP A 43 -8.54 2.52 26.26
C ASP A 43 -7.82 3.84 26.53
N LYS A 44 -6.58 3.77 26.99
CA LYS A 44 -5.74 4.96 27.14
C LYS A 44 -5.57 5.73 25.83
N MET A 45 -5.46 5.01 24.71
CA MET A 45 -5.34 5.63 23.40
C MET A 45 -6.62 6.37 22.97
N LEU A 46 -7.80 5.85 23.31
CA LEU A 46 -9.08 6.52 23.11
C LEU A 46 -9.20 7.77 24.01
N GLU A 47 -8.73 7.70 25.25
CA GLU A 47 -8.65 8.87 26.13
C GLU A 47 -7.74 9.95 25.52
N ASP A 48 -6.54 9.59 25.08
CA ASP A 48 -5.59 10.50 24.44
C ASP A 48 -6.11 11.04 23.08
N HIS A 49 -7.02 10.31 22.42
CA HIS A 49 -7.70 10.76 21.21
C HIS A 49 -8.75 11.84 21.49
N HIS A 50 -9.45 11.77 22.63
CA HIS A 50 -10.43 12.78 23.02
C HIS A 50 -9.81 13.96 23.78
N LYS A 51 -8.62 13.78 24.35
CA LYS A 51 -7.93 14.81 25.12
C LYS A 51 -7.38 15.91 24.20
N LEU A 52 -7.71 17.16 24.52
CA LEU A 52 -7.12 18.33 23.86
C LEU A 52 -5.60 18.41 24.10
N LEU A 53 -4.89 19.02 23.16
CA LEU A 53 -3.44 19.20 23.24
C LEU A 53 -3.03 20.12 24.39
N TYR A 54 -3.84 21.14 24.68
CA TYR A 54 -3.71 22.02 25.84
C TYR A 54 -5.09 22.63 26.18
N PRO A 55 -5.30 23.11 27.42
CA PRO A 55 -6.55 23.74 27.82
C PRO A 55 -6.86 24.98 26.97
N GLY A 56 -8.09 25.07 26.45
CA GLY A 56 -8.52 26.23 25.63
C GLY A 56 -7.95 26.24 24.21
N CYS A 57 -7.61 25.07 23.64
CA CYS A 57 -7.21 24.98 22.24
C CYS A 57 -8.41 25.29 21.32
N GLU A 58 -8.43 26.51 20.76
CA GLU A 58 -9.51 27.01 19.88
C GLU A 58 -9.65 26.17 18.61
N ASP A 59 -8.53 25.74 18.03
CA ASP A 59 -8.47 24.89 16.83
C ASP A 59 -8.84 23.41 17.11
N GLY A 60 -9.20 23.06 18.35
CA GLY A 60 -9.66 21.71 18.71
C GLY A 60 -8.60 20.61 18.58
N HIS A 61 -7.31 20.96 18.48
CA HIS A 61 -6.23 19.98 18.33
C HIS A 61 -6.20 18.99 19.49
N ARG A 62 -6.27 17.69 19.15
CA ARG A 62 -6.24 16.57 20.09
C ARG A 62 -4.83 16.03 20.24
N LYS A 63 -4.50 15.59 21.45
CA LYS A 63 -3.18 15.05 21.81
C LYS A 63 -2.73 13.95 20.85
N LEU A 64 -3.54 12.91 20.65
CA LEU A 64 -3.16 11.82 19.77
C LEU A 64 -3.01 12.26 18.31
N GLY A 65 -3.93 13.09 17.82
CA GLY A 65 -3.94 13.61 16.45
C GLY A 65 -2.67 14.41 16.15
N SER A 66 -2.35 15.40 16.99
CA SER A 66 -1.15 16.25 16.83
C SER A 66 0.14 15.43 16.88
N ILE A 67 0.22 14.44 17.77
CA ILE A 67 1.42 13.59 17.89
C ILE A 67 1.57 12.67 16.68
N LEU A 68 0.48 12.12 16.15
CA LEU A 68 0.48 11.34 14.91
C LEU A 68 0.94 12.18 13.72
N GLU A 69 0.47 13.42 13.61
CA GLU A 69 0.88 14.34 12.55
C GLU A 69 2.37 14.68 12.62
N LEU A 70 2.89 14.97 13.81
CA LEU A 70 4.33 15.20 14.02
C LEU A 70 5.18 13.97 13.67
N LEU A 71 4.72 12.77 14.01
CA LEU A 71 5.39 11.52 13.65
C LEU A 71 5.32 11.23 12.14
N LYS A 72 4.22 11.57 11.48
CA LYS A 72 4.06 11.48 10.03
C LYS A 72 5.05 12.42 9.34
N TRP A 73 5.08 13.69 9.71
CA TRP A 73 6.03 14.67 9.20
C TRP A 73 7.48 14.21 9.39
N LYS A 74 7.82 13.72 10.59
CA LYS A 74 9.15 13.16 10.88
C LYS A 74 9.52 12.05 9.90
N ALA A 75 8.58 11.15 9.59
CA ALA A 75 8.81 10.03 8.68
C ALA A 75 8.92 10.48 7.21
N GLU A 76 8.11 11.43 6.78
CA GLU A 76 8.12 11.97 5.41
C GLU A 76 9.40 12.74 5.10
N VAL A 77 9.88 13.55 6.04
CA VAL A 77 11.11 14.36 5.88
C VAL A 77 12.37 13.56 6.23
N GLY A 78 12.24 12.42 6.92
CA GLY A 78 13.37 11.60 7.34
C GLY A 78 14.18 12.21 8.50
N VAL A 79 13.51 12.96 9.39
CA VAL A 79 14.17 13.60 10.54
C VAL A 79 14.72 12.53 11.50
N THR A 80 15.93 12.72 12.02
CA THR A 80 16.55 11.80 12.98
C THR A 80 15.80 11.79 14.33
N ASP A 81 15.97 10.75 15.14
CA ASP A 81 15.34 10.69 16.47
C ASP A 81 15.88 11.79 17.41
N SER A 82 17.16 12.13 17.30
CA SER A 82 17.75 13.24 18.08
C SER A 82 17.27 14.61 17.61
N GLY A 83 17.08 14.80 16.30
CA GLY A 83 16.53 16.04 15.75
C GLY A 83 15.08 16.25 16.18
N PHE A 84 14.27 15.19 16.13
CA PHE A 84 12.87 15.24 16.56
C PHE A 84 12.73 15.55 18.05
N GLU A 85 13.54 14.92 18.90
CA GLU A 85 13.54 15.19 20.34
C GLU A 85 13.90 16.65 20.67
N LYS A 86 14.91 17.22 20.01
CA LYS A 86 15.24 18.64 20.15
C LYS A 86 14.07 19.54 19.75
N LEU A 87 13.40 19.23 18.64
CA LEU A 87 12.22 19.99 18.19
C LEU A 87 11.09 19.89 19.22
N MET A 88 10.80 18.70 19.74
CA MET A 88 9.74 18.50 20.74
C MET A 88 9.98 19.33 22.01
N ILE A 89 11.23 19.39 22.48
CA ILE A 89 11.59 20.22 23.63
C ILE A 89 11.35 21.71 23.35
N ILE A 90 11.62 22.19 22.13
CA ILE A 90 11.36 23.57 21.73
C ILE A 90 9.85 23.83 21.70
N LEU A 91 9.08 22.99 21.00
CA LEU A 91 7.63 23.14 20.92
C LEU A 91 7.00 23.12 22.32
N LYS A 92 7.41 22.19 23.19
CA LYS A 92 6.93 22.08 24.57
C LYS A 92 7.03 23.41 25.34
N LYS A 93 8.07 24.21 25.07
CA LYS A 93 8.32 25.51 25.70
C LYS A 93 7.53 26.66 25.05
N LEU A 94 7.24 26.55 23.75
CA LEU A 94 6.48 27.56 23.00
C LEU A 94 4.98 27.46 23.27
N PHE A 95 4.46 26.26 23.50
CA PHE A 95 3.06 26.03 23.86
C PHE A 95 2.78 26.32 25.34
N PRO A 96 1.50 26.52 25.73
CA PRO A 96 1.10 26.74 27.13
C PRO A 96 1.66 25.69 28.09
N ARG A 97 1.97 26.07 29.33
CA ARG A 97 2.65 25.18 30.30
C ARG A 97 1.98 23.81 30.50
N ASN A 98 0.65 23.74 30.39
CA ASN A 98 -0.14 22.53 30.61
C ASN A 98 -0.45 21.77 29.31
N ASN A 99 0.47 21.80 28.33
CA ASN A 99 0.29 21.07 27.08
C ASN A 99 0.66 19.58 27.20
N GLU A 100 0.17 18.76 26.29
CA GLU A 100 0.31 17.30 26.26
C GLU A 100 1.37 16.80 25.26
N LEU A 101 2.16 17.70 24.65
CA LEU A 101 3.22 17.30 23.74
C LEU A 101 4.26 16.41 24.43
N PRO A 102 4.78 15.38 23.74
CA PRO A 102 5.84 14.52 24.27
C PRO A 102 7.14 15.30 24.37
N VAL A 103 8.01 14.95 25.31
CA VAL A 103 9.36 15.57 25.41
C VAL A 103 10.43 14.78 24.67
N SER A 104 10.14 13.53 24.32
CA SER A 104 11.07 12.64 23.64
C SER A 104 10.44 11.89 22.47
N THR A 105 11.28 11.44 21.54
CA THR A 105 10.86 10.55 20.46
C THR A 105 10.26 9.25 20.99
N TYR A 106 10.76 8.76 22.13
CA TYR A 106 10.26 7.54 22.76
C TYR A 106 8.82 7.73 23.26
N GLU A 107 8.53 8.82 23.95
CA GLU A 107 7.18 9.13 24.44
C GLU A 107 6.18 9.26 23.29
N ALA A 108 6.56 9.97 22.22
CA ALA A 108 5.74 10.08 21.02
C ALA A 108 5.46 8.70 20.40
N LYS A 109 6.50 7.88 20.19
CA LYS A 109 6.37 6.52 19.64
C LYS A 109 5.56 5.60 20.55
N LYS A 110 5.65 5.77 21.87
CA LYS A 110 4.92 4.97 22.86
C LYS A 110 3.40 5.16 22.75
N LEU A 111 2.94 6.37 22.44
CA LEU A 111 1.51 6.67 22.27
C LEU A 111 0.91 5.96 21.06
N VAL A 112 1.68 5.79 19.98
CA VAL A 112 1.22 5.11 18.76
C VAL A 112 1.56 3.62 18.73
N CYS A 113 2.36 3.15 19.69
CA CYS A 113 2.80 1.76 19.82
C CYS A 113 1.65 0.74 19.87
N PRO A 114 0.48 1.01 20.51
CA PRO A 114 -0.65 0.07 20.47
C PRO A 114 -1.19 -0.17 19.05
N LEU A 115 -1.06 0.81 18.16
CA LEU A 115 -1.36 0.63 16.72
C LEU A 115 -0.19 -0.01 15.97
N GLY A 116 0.95 -0.25 16.61
CA GLY A 116 2.10 -0.92 16.02
C GLY A 116 1.74 -2.34 15.62
N LEU A 117 2.23 -2.76 14.46
CA LEU A 117 2.18 -4.17 14.08
C LEU A 117 3.44 -4.84 14.60
N ASP A 118 3.27 -5.94 15.33
CA ASP A 118 4.40 -6.67 15.92
C ASP A 118 5.50 -6.95 14.91
N VAL A 119 6.73 -6.88 15.40
CA VAL A 119 7.92 -7.33 14.68
C VAL A 119 8.64 -8.33 15.55
N GLN A 120 8.80 -9.54 15.04
CA GLN A 120 9.46 -10.63 15.72
C GLN A 120 10.95 -10.64 15.37
N LYS A 121 11.81 -10.70 16.38
CA LYS A 121 13.25 -10.86 16.18
C LYS A 121 13.56 -12.35 16.15
N ILE A 122 14.04 -12.84 15.00
CA ILE A 122 14.40 -14.23 14.81
C ILE A 122 15.92 -14.31 14.62
N HIS A 123 16.62 -15.13 15.40
CA HIS A 123 18.06 -15.29 15.20
C HIS A 123 18.31 -16.05 13.91
N ALA A 124 19.36 -15.67 13.18
CA ALA A 124 19.74 -16.30 11.92
C ALA A 124 21.19 -16.79 11.99
N CYS A 125 21.49 -17.84 11.23
CA CYS A 125 22.87 -18.21 10.96
C CYS A 125 23.58 -17.04 10.23
N ILE A 126 24.83 -16.76 10.58
CA ILE A 126 25.61 -15.67 9.95
C ILE A 126 25.70 -15.86 8.43
N ASN A 127 25.88 -17.11 7.99
CA ASN A 127 25.94 -17.55 6.59
C ASN A 127 24.55 -17.74 5.95
N GLY A 128 23.46 -17.45 6.67
CA GLY A 128 22.09 -17.52 6.13
C GLY A 128 21.52 -18.92 5.94
N CYS A 129 22.19 -19.98 6.42
CA CYS A 129 21.75 -21.36 6.18
C CYS A 129 20.41 -21.70 6.85
N ILE A 130 20.17 -21.17 8.06
CA ILE A 130 18.94 -21.43 8.85
C ILE A 130 18.50 -20.19 9.63
N LEU A 131 17.23 -20.20 10.02
CA LEU A 131 16.68 -19.38 11.10
C LEU A 131 16.55 -20.25 12.35
N TYR A 132 17.00 -19.76 13.49
CA TYR A 132 16.85 -20.43 14.79
C TYR A 132 15.42 -20.20 15.30
N ARG A 133 14.47 -20.93 14.72
CA ARG A 133 13.03 -20.89 15.05
C ARG A 133 12.41 -22.28 14.93
N GLY A 134 11.32 -22.50 15.66
CA GLY A 134 10.59 -23.77 15.65
C GLY A 134 11.35 -24.90 16.34
N GLU A 135 10.65 -25.99 16.59
CA GLU A 135 11.11 -27.11 17.44
C GLU A 135 12.50 -27.63 17.08
N LYS A 136 12.81 -27.70 15.77
CA LYS A 136 14.06 -28.28 15.27
C LYS A 136 15.31 -27.41 15.48
N TYR A 137 15.17 -26.08 15.45
CA TYR A 137 16.33 -25.17 15.38
C TYR A 137 16.39 -24.14 16.50
N GLU A 138 15.29 -23.92 17.23
CA GLU A 138 15.18 -22.85 18.22
C GLU A 138 16.20 -22.94 19.36
N ASN A 139 16.50 -24.16 19.81
CA ASN A 139 17.41 -24.39 20.95
C ASN A 139 18.87 -24.65 20.54
N LEU A 140 19.20 -24.57 19.24
CA LEU A 140 20.55 -24.80 18.78
C LEU A 140 21.46 -23.59 19.04
N ASN A 141 22.69 -23.86 19.46
CA ASN A 141 23.75 -22.85 19.64
C ASN A 141 24.70 -22.76 18.43
N LYS A 142 24.66 -23.75 17.54
CA LYS A 142 25.50 -23.88 16.35
C LYS A 142 24.63 -24.28 15.16
N CYS A 143 24.94 -23.75 13.99
CA CYS A 143 24.27 -24.10 12.75
C CYS A 143 24.58 -25.56 12.39
N PRO A 144 23.57 -26.41 12.15
CA PRO A 144 23.79 -27.81 11.78
C PRO A 144 24.34 -27.97 10.35
N ILE A 145 24.25 -26.94 9.51
CA ILE A 145 24.68 -27.00 8.11
C ILE A 145 26.14 -26.56 7.95
N CYS A 146 26.50 -25.39 8.48
CA CYS A 146 27.84 -24.81 8.29
C CYS A 146 28.68 -24.74 9.56
N GLY A 147 28.15 -25.19 10.70
CA GLY A 147 28.86 -25.13 11.97
C GLY A 147 29.08 -23.73 12.54
N ALA A 148 28.55 -22.67 11.93
CA ALA A 148 28.70 -21.32 12.49
C ALA A 148 27.94 -21.18 13.82
N LEU A 149 28.52 -20.47 14.78
CA LEU A 149 27.87 -20.20 16.07
C LEU A 149 26.70 -19.22 15.92
N ARG A 150 25.69 -19.39 16.78
CA ARG A 150 24.52 -18.50 16.86
C ARG A 150 24.84 -17.15 17.48
N TYR A 151 25.77 -17.11 18.42
CA TYR A 151 26.12 -15.93 19.22
C TYR A 151 27.53 -15.44 18.88
N LYS A 152 27.77 -14.14 19.11
CA LYS A 152 29.10 -13.55 18.98
C LYS A 152 29.98 -13.99 20.16
N ILE A 153 31.20 -14.45 19.88
CA ILE A 153 32.21 -14.68 20.90
C ILE A 153 32.86 -13.34 21.25
N ARG A 154 32.89 -12.97 22.53
CA ARG A 154 33.68 -11.82 23.01
C ARG A 154 35.12 -12.29 23.29
N LYS A 155 36.11 -11.43 23.04
CA LYS A 155 37.53 -11.78 23.24
C LYS A 155 37.86 -12.15 24.70
N ASP A 156 37.15 -11.55 25.65
CA ASP A 156 37.36 -11.72 27.09
C ASP A 156 36.31 -12.62 27.73
N ASP A 157 35.78 -13.61 27.00
CA ASP A 157 34.68 -14.46 27.48
C ASP A 157 35.22 -15.78 28.07
N PRO A 158 35.36 -15.91 29.40
CA PRO A 158 35.71 -17.18 30.05
C PRO A 158 34.62 -18.28 29.95
N GLY A 159 33.54 -18.05 29.20
CA GLY A 159 32.40 -18.95 29.11
C GLY A 159 31.41 -18.77 30.25
N ASP A 160 30.32 -19.54 30.23
CA ASP A 160 29.39 -19.62 31.36
C ASP A 160 30.03 -20.51 32.45
N VAL A 161 30.29 -19.93 33.61
CA VAL A 161 30.85 -20.61 34.79
C VAL A 161 29.70 -21.13 35.65
N GLU A 162 29.76 -22.37 36.13
CA GLU A 162 28.73 -22.90 37.04
C GLU A 162 28.59 -22.01 38.29
N GLY A 163 27.36 -21.55 38.56
CA GLY A 163 27.06 -20.67 39.70
C GLY A 163 26.98 -19.18 39.38
N GLU A 164 27.43 -18.73 38.21
CA GLU A 164 27.23 -17.35 37.74
C GLU A 164 25.95 -17.19 36.89
N PRO A 165 25.25 -16.04 36.97
CA PRO A 165 24.14 -15.77 36.08
C PRO A 165 24.62 -15.79 34.61
N PRO A 166 23.94 -16.55 33.72
CA PRO A 166 24.37 -16.71 32.34
C PRO A 166 24.51 -15.36 31.66
N ARG A 167 25.66 -15.13 31.00
CA ARG A 167 25.96 -13.83 30.44
C ARG A 167 25.02 -13.52 29.27
N LYS A 168 24.77 -12.23 29.03
CA LYS A 168 23.88 -11.76 27.97
C LYS A 168 24.44 -12.13 26.59
N ARG A 169 23.98 -13.25 26.03
CA ARG A 169 24.44 -13.76 24.73
C ARG A 169 23.90 -12.91 23.59
N ILE A 170 24.78 -12.28 22.83
CA ILE A 170 24.41 -11.42 21.69
C ILE A 170 24.37 -12.27 20.41
N PRO A 171 23.23 -12.33 19.70
CA PRO A 171 23.13 -13.08 18.44
C PRO A 171 24.11 -12.54 17.39
N ALA A 172 24.69 -13.44 16.61
CA ALA A 172 25.58 -13.08 15.50
C ALA A 172 24.82 -12.36 14.38
N LYS A 173 23.60 -12.82 14.08
CA LYS A 173 22.71 -12.22 13.06
C LYS A 173 21.25 -12.33 13.50
N VAL A 174 20.46 -11.29 13.22
CA VAL A 174 19.03 -11.22 13.54
C VAL A 174 18.26 -10.85 12.28
N MET A 175 17.21 -11.61 11.99
CA MET A 175 16.17 -11.30 11.02
C MET A 175 15.00 -10.66 11.75
N TRP A 176 14.48 -9.58 11.19
CA TRP A 176 13.24 -8.96 11.65
C TRP A 176 12.09 -9.50 10.81
N TYR A 177 11.23 -10.31 11.42
CA TYR A 177 10.05 -10.85 10.77
C TYR A 177 8.83 -9.99 11.11
N ALA A 178 8.11 -9.64 10.06
CA ALA A 178 6.85 -8.91 10.14
C ALA A 178 5.70 -9.92 9.92
N PRO A 179 5.04 -10.43 10.97
CA PRO A 179 3.88 -11.31 10.85
C PRO A 179 2.87 -10.82 9.83
N ILE A 180 2.56 -11.68 8.86
CA ILE A 180 1.74 -11.34 7.71
C ILE A 180 0.28 -11.19 8.13
N ILE A 181 -0.26 -12.15 8.88
CA ILE A 181 -1.67 -12.20 9.28
C ILE A 181 -2.19 -10.88 9.91
N PRO A 182 -1.58 -10.32 10.97
CA PRO A 182 -2.09 -9.08 11.56
C PRO A 182 -2.00 -7.89 10.60
N ARG A 183 -1.01 -7.87 9.71
CA ARG A 183 -0.86 -6.83 8.68
C ARG A 183 -1.99 -6.92 7.66
N LEU A 184 -2.33 -8.13 7.22
CA LEU A 184 -3.45 -8.36 6.32
C LEU A 184 -4.77 -7.96 6.96
N LYS A 185 -5.04 -8.40 8.20
CA LYS A 185 -6.23 -7.97 8.95
C LYS A 185 -6.37 -6.46 8.96
N ARG A 186 -5.28 -5.73 9.22
CA ARG A 186 -5.29 -4.26 9.20
C ARG A 186 -5.59 -3.68 7.81
N LEU A 187 -5.00 -4.22 6.75
CA LEU A 187 -5.30 -3.76 5.39
C LEU A 187 -6.77 -3.98 5.03
N PHE A 188 -7.37 -5.12 5.43
CA PHE A 188 -8.78 -5.42 5.19
C PHE A 188 -9.77 -4.62 6.05
N ARG A 189 -9.32 -3.85 7.05
CA ARG A 189 -10.22 -2.99 7.84
C ARG A 189 -10.52 -1.66 7.16
N ASN A 190 -9.63 -1.17 6.30
CA ASN A 190 -9.85 0.07 5.56
C ASN A 190 -10.62 -0.25 4.28
N LYS A 191 -11.79 0.37 4.08
CA LYS A 191 -12.67 0.09 2.93
C LYS A 191 -12.00 0.33 1.58
N GLU A 192 -11.20 1.39 1.46
CA GLU A 192 -10.47 1.71 0.24
C GLU A 192 -9.39 0.67 -0.04
N HIS A 193 -8.65 0.26 0.99
CA HIS A 193 -7.68 -0.83 0.85
C HIS A 193 -8.38 -2.15 0.48
N VAL A 194 -9.54 -2.48 1.05
CA VAL A 194 -10.29 -3.69 0.70
C VAL A 194 -10.62 -3.73 -0.79
N LYS A 195 -11.12 -2.62 -1.35
CA LYS A 195 -11.39 -2.50 -2.79
C LYS A 195 -10.11 -2.78 -3.59
N LEU A 196 -9.00 -2.14 -3.21
CA LEU A 196 -7.71 -2.34 -3.87
C LEU A 196 -7.24 -3.79 -3.79
N LEU A 197 -7.40 -4.46 -2.65
CA LEU A 197 -6.98 -5.85 -2.47
C LEU A 197 -7.85 -6.83 -3.28
N ARG A 198 -9.16 -6.59 -3.36
CA ARG A 198 -10.14 -7.44 -4.07
C ARG A 198 -10.26 -7.12 -5.56
N TRP A 199 -9.67 -6.01 -6.00
CA TRP A 199 -9.72 -5.50 -7.38
C TRP A 199 -9.48 -6.59 -8.44
N HIS A 200 -8.46 -7.42 -8.23
CA HIS A 200 -8.08 -8.48 -9.17
C HIS A 200 -9.18 -9.52 -9.45
N MET A 201 -10.15 -9.68 -8.54
CA MET A 201 -11.30 -10.59 -8.69
C MET A 201 -12.56 -9.89 -9.19
N GLU A 202 -12.81 -8.68 -8.67
CA GLU A 202 -14.07 -7.96 -8.87
C GLU A 202 -14.05 -7.04 -10.10
N GLU A 203 -12.99 -6.25 -10.27
CA GLU A 203 -12.93 -5.17 -11.28
C GLU A 203 -11.98 -5.48 -12.45
N ARG A 204 -11.15 -6.51 -12.33
CA ARG A 204 -10.22 -6.89 -13.41
C ARG A 204 -10.99 -7.35 -14.65
N LYS A 205 -10.60 -6.79 -15.81
CA LYS A 205 -11.09 -7.22 -17.13
C LYS A 205 -10.64 -8.64 -17.47
N LYS A 206 -11.60 -9.54 -17.71
CA LYS A 206 -11.36 -10.96 -18.09
C LYS A 206 -11.64 -11.16 -19.59
N ASP A 207 -10.72 -10.73 -20.45
CA ASP A 207 -10.85 -10.85 -21.92
C ASP A 207 -9.87 -11.85 -22.55
N ALA A 208 -9.42 -12.84 -21.77
CA ALA A 208 -8.43 -13.85 -22.12
C ALA A 208 -7.02 -13.31 -22.46
N MET A 209 -6.77 -12.01 -22.24
CA MET A 209 -5.48 -11.38 -22.49
C MET A 209 -4.66 -11.23 -21.21
N LEU A 210 -3.34 -11.27 -21.35
CA LEU A 210 -2.40 -11.03 -20.24
C LEU A 210 -2.29 -9.52 -19.97
N ARG A 211 -3.06 -9.01 -19.00
CA ARG A 211 -3.15 -7.59 -18.61
C ARG A 211 -2.79 -7.31 -17.15
N HIS A 212 -2.87 -8.34 -16.31
CA HIS A 212 -2.40 -8.47 -14.93
C HIS A 212 -1.56 -9.75 -14.78
N PRO A 213 -0.59 -9.85 -13.85
CA PRO A 213 0.01 -11.15 -13.46
C PRO A 213 -1.04 -12.19 -13.06
N ALA A 214 -2.21 -11.73 -12.60
CA ALA A 214 -3.35 -12.57 -12.27
C ALA A 214 -4.01 -13.25 -13.49
N ASP A 215 -3.74 -12.77 -14.71
CA ASP A 215 -4.19 -13.41 -15.95
C ASP A 215 -3.30 -14.60 -16.35
N GLY A 216 -2.07 -14.64 -15.83
CA GLY A 216 -1.09 -15.67 -16.15
C GLY A 216 -1.53 -17.07 -15.73
N ARG A 217 -1.06 -18.08 -16.46
CA ARG A 217 -1.44 -19.48 -16.22
C ARG A 217 -1.12 -19.95 -14.80
N GLN A 218 0.00 -19.50 -14.25
CA GLN A 218 0.41 -19.81 -12.87
C GLN A 218 -0.64 -19.33 -11.85
N TRP A 219 -1.15 -18.11 -12.02
CA TRP A 219 -2.15 -17.56 -11.12
C TRP A 219 -3.51 -18.23 -11.26
N ARG A 220 -3.89 -18.58 -12.50
CA ARG A 220 -5.10 -19.39 -12.75
C ARG A 220 -5.01 -20.76 -12.08
N ASN A 221 -3.83 -21.37 -12.01
CA ASN A 221 -3.64 -22.64 -11.31
C ASN A 221 -3.82 -22.48 -9.80
N ILE A 222 -3.20 -21.44 -9.20
CA ILE A 222 -3.39 -21.11 -7.78
C ILE A 222 -4.88 -20.90 -7.47
N GLY A 223 -5.61 -20.15 -8.30
CA GLY A 223 -7.05 -19.94 -8.10
C GLY A 223 -7.90 -21.21 -8.25
N ARG A 224 -7.45 -22.20 -9.03
CA ARG A 224 -8.14 -23.50 -9.12
C ARG A 224 -7.87 -24.39 -7.91
N GLU A 225 -6.63 -24.38 -7.43
CA GLU A 225 -6.16 -25.16 -6.30
C GLU A 225 -6.71 -24.62 -4.98
N PHE A 226 -6.71 -23.29 -4.83
CA PHE A 226 -7.19 -22.59 -3.65
C PHE A 226 -8.40 -21.72 -4.02
N ARG A 227 -9.58 -22.34 -4.13
CA ARG A 227 -10.82 -21.66 -4.54
C ARG A 227 -11.23 -20.52 -3.60
N ASP A 228 -10.91 -20.64 -2.31
CA ASP A 228 -11.21 -19.64 -1.29
C ASP A 228 -10.11 -18.56 -1.15
N PHE A 229 -9.06 -18.64 -1.96
CA PHE A 229 -7.93 -17.72 -1.88
C PHE A 229 -8.23 -16.41 -2.62
N ALA A 230 -8.72 -15.43 -1.88
CA ALA A 230 -8.73 -14.04 -2.33
C ALA A 230 -7.30 -13.48 -2.23
N VAL A 231 -6.64 -13.30 -3.38
CA VAL A 231 -5.26 -12.80 -3.38
C VAL A 231 -5.25 -11.29 -3.17
N LEU A 232 -4.14 -10.76 -2.70
CA LEU A 232 -3.96 -9.33 -2.49
C LEU A 232 -3.26 -8.76 -3.71
N GLY A 233 -3.92 -7.87 -4.44
CA GLY A 233 -3.30 -7.26 -5.63
C GLY A 233 -3.89 -5.92 -5.97
N ASN A 234 -3.06 -4.88 -5.91
CA ASN A 234 -3.44 -3.51 -6.28
C ASN A 234 -3.62 -3.39 -7.81
N PRO A 235 -4.33 -2.36 -8.31
CA PRO A 235 -4.37 -2.01 -9.72
C PRO A 235 -2.95 -1.78 -10.25
N GLU A 236 -2.37 -2.78 -10.92
CA GLU A 236 -1.03 -2.62 -11.48
C GLU A 236 -1.04 -1.63 -12.65
N LYS A 237 -0.07 -0.71 -12.65
CA LYS A 237 0.23 0.11 -13.82
C LYS A 237 0.81 -0.81 -14.90
N GLY A 238 0.02 -1.12 -15.92
CA GLY A 238 0.33 -2.16 -16.90
C GLY A 238 1.63 -1.95 -17.68
N GLY A 239 2.39 -3.05 -17.86
CA GLY A 239 3.42 -3.20 -18.89
C GLY A 239 4.82 -3.64 -18.46
N ARG A 240 5.09 -3.92 -17.18
CA ARG A 240 6.45 -4.27 -16.69
C ARG A 240 6.41 -5.36 -15.62
N THR A 241 7.30 -6.34 -15.71
CA THR A 241 7.35 -7.46 -14.75
C THR A 241 8.11 -7.01 -13.49
N ARG A 242 7.43 -6.83 -12.35
CA ARG A 242 8.15 -6.54 -11.09
C ARG A 242 9.01 -7.74 -10.67
N GLY A 243 10.15 -7.46 -10.04
CA GLY A 243 11.12 -8.48 -9.61
C GLY A 243 12.18 -8.83 -10.66
N PHE A 244 11.99 -8.43 -11.92
CA PHE A 244 12.95 -8.62 -13.02
C PHE A 244 13.57 -7.28 -13.50
N GLY A 245 13.33 -6.19 -12.77
CA GLY A 245 13.79 -4.85 -13.11
C GLY A 245 12.79 -4.06 -13.97
N PRO A 246 13.01 -2.74 -14.13
CA PRO A 246 12.09 -1.83 -14.82
C PRO A 246 11.98 -2.05 -16.34
N SER A 247 12.81 -2.90 -16.92
CA SER A 247 13.01 -3.08 -18.36
C SER A 247 12.39 -4.36 -18.93
N VAL A 248 11.94 -5.31 -18.11
CA VAL A 248 11.47 -6.61 -18.62
C VAL A 248 9.97 -6.54 -18.98
N PRO A 249 9.60 -6.68 -20.27
CA PRO A 249 8.22 -6.77 -20.70
C PRO A 249 7.59 -8.11 -20.29
N TRP A 250 6.28 -8.13 -20.20
CA TRP A 250 5.55 -9.31 -19.73
C TRP A 250 5.62 -10.51 -20.66
N SER A 251 5.80 -10.31 -21.96
CA SER A 251 6.05 -11.43 -22.87
C SER A 251 7.28 -12.25 -22.49
N LEU A 252 8.30 -11.61 -21.88
CA LEU A 252 9.49 -12.30 -21.38
C LEU A 252 9.31 -12.81 -19.94
N GLY A 253 8.55 -12.09 -19.11
CA GLY A 253 8.24 -12.52 -17.74
C GLY A 253 7.26 -13.70 -17.65
N PHE A 254 6.38 -13.85 -18.65
CA PHE A 254 5.35 -14.88 -18.73
C PHE A 254 5.41 -15.58 -20.10
N PRO A 255 6.48 -16.36 -20.38
CA PRO A 255 6.69 -16.96 -21.69
C PRO A 255 5.54 -17.89 -22.12
N ALA A 256 4.92 -18.59 -21.16
CA ALA A 256 3.77 -19.48 -21.41
C ALA A 256 2.47 -18.75 -21.79
N ASP A 257 2.37 -17.44 -21.55
CA ASP A 257 1.20 -16.61 -21.86
C ASP A 257 1.55 -15.50 -22.89
N ALA A 258 2.73 -15.56 -23.51
CA ALA A 258 3.26 -14.51 -24.38
C ALA A 258 2.37 -14.20 -25.59
N GLU A 259 1.67 -15.20 -26.12
CA GLU A 259 0.72 -15.03 -27.24
C GLU A 259 -0.50 -14.19 -26.84
N THR A 260 -0.92 -14.28 -25.57
CA THR A 260 -2.05 -13.52 -25.02
C THR A 260 -1.66 -12.12 -24.56
N TYR A 261 -0.36 -11.77 -24.63
CA TYR A 261 0.14 -10.45 -24.30
C TYR A 261 0.04 -9.49 -25.49
N ARG A 262 -0.88 -8.52 -25.41
CA ARG A 262 -0.92 -7.40 -26.36
C ARG A 262 0.01 -6.28 -25.90
N SER A 263 1.17 -6.16 -26.53
CA SER A 263 2.03 -4.98 -26.36
C SER A 263 1.28 -3.72 -26.82
N ARG A 264 1.56 -2.57 -26.20
CA ARG A 264 0.95 -1.29 -26.59
C ARG A 264 1.18 -0.96 -28.08
N ALA A 265 2.31 -1.40 -28.65
CA ALA A 265 2.62 -1.25 -30.07
C ALA A 265 1.68 -2.09 -30.96
N ARG A 266 1.46 -3.37 -30.63
CA ARG A 266 0.51 -4.24 -31.37
C ARG A 266 -0.93 -3.76 -31.25
N ALA A 267 -1.31 -3.20 -30.09
CA ALA A 267 -2.64 -2.60 -29.91
C ALA A 267 -2.87 -1.38 -30.82
N LYS A 268 -1.86 -0.50 -30.93
CA LYS A 268 -1.90 0.64 -31.87
C LYS A 268 -1.95 0.16 -33.32
N GLN A 269 -1.19 -0.86 -33.69
CA GLN A 269 -1.19 -1.42 -35.03
C GLN A 269 -2.56 -2.00 -35.41
N CYS A 270 -3.19 -2.79 -34.53
CA CYS A 270 -4.53 -3.33 -34.76
C CYS A 270 -5.59 -2.21 -34.86
N GLN A 271 -5.47 -1.13 -34.08
CA GLN A 271 -6.35 0.04 -34.24
C GLN A 271 -6.16 0.72 -35.60
N LEU A 272 -4.90 0.82 -36.08
CA LEU A 272 -4.58 1.37 -37.38
C LEU A 272 -5.15 0.50 -38.51
N GLU A 273 -5.05 -0.83 -38.40
CA GLU A 273 -5.62 -1.78 -39.35
C GLU A 273 -7.15 -1.64 -39.41
N VAL A 274 -7.83 -1.61 -38.26
CA VAL A 274 -9.29 -1.38 -38.20
C VAL A 274 -9.68 -0.02 -38.78
N GLN A 275 -8.87 1.02 -38.55
CA GLN A 275 -9.08 2.33 -39.17
C GLN A 275 -8.89 2.28 -40.70
N ASN A 276 -7.86 1.59 -41.18
CA ASN A 276 -7.59 1.41 -42.60
C ASN A 276 -8.71 0.62 -43.29
N ASP A 277 -9.23 -0.43 -42.67
CA ASP A 277 -10.36 -1.21 -43.20
C ASP A 277 -11.62 -0.37 -43.32
N ARG A 278 -11.91 0.46 -42.30
CA ARG A 278 -13.02 1.43 -42.34
C ARG A 278 -12.85 2.47 -43.43
N MET A 279 -11.63 3.00 -43.58
CA MET A 279 -11.31 3.95 -44.65
C MET A 279 -11.46 3.30 -46.03
N ALA A 280 -11.04 2.05 -46.20
CA ALA A 280 -11.18 1.30 -47.44
C ALA A 280 -12.66 0.98 -47.75
N GLU A 281 -13.48 0.71 -46.74
CA GLU A 281 -14.92 0.56 -46.93
C GLU A 281 -15.58 1.88 -47.34
N PHE A 282 -15.21 2.99 -46.70
CA PHE A 282 -15.71 4.32 -47.06
C PHE A 282 -15.33 4.69 -48.51
N GLN A 283 -14.08 4.43 -48.91
CA GLN A 283 -13.62 4.66 -50.27
C GLN A 283 -14.43 3.85 -51.29
N ARG A 284 -14.71 2.57 -51.01
CA ARG A 284 -15.56 1.74 -51.88
C ARG A 284 -16.96 2.33 -52.08
N ARG A 285 -17.55 2.93 -51.04
CA ARG A 285 -18.85 3.61 -51.12
C ARG A 285 -18.78 4.88 -51.96
N LEU A 286 -17.73 5.68 -51.81
CA LEU A 286 -17.52 6.87 -52.65
C LEU A 286 -17.35 6.50 -54.11
N ASP A 287 -16.54 5.48 -54.41
CA ASP A 287 -16.33 5.01 -55.79
C ASP A 287 -17.63 4.48 -56.40
N GLN A 288 -18.48 3.85 -55.60
CA GLN A 288 -19.82 3.44 -56.03
C GLN A 288 -20.70 4.66 -56.36
N GLN A 289 -20.77 5.66 -55.47
CA GLN A 289 -21.55 6.88 -55.73
C GLN A 289 -21.05 7.64 -56.96
N GLN A 290 -19.73 7.69 -57.17
CA GLN A 290 -19.16 8.31 -58.38
C GLN A 290 -19.58 7.58 -59.65
N ARG A 291 -19.61 6.24 -59.63
CA ARG A 291 -20.10 5.45 -60.77
C ARG A 291 -21.58 5.70 -61.04
N GLU A 292 -22.40 5.77 -60.00
CA GLU A 292 -23.84 6.08 -60.11
C GLU A 292 -24.06 7.48 -60.70
N LEU A 293 -23.33 8.49 -60.23
CA LEU A 293 -23.39 9.85 -60.79
C LEU A 293 -22.94 9.89 -62.26
N GLN A 294 -21.89 9.17 -62.62
CA GLN A 294 -21.44 9.08 -64.02
C GLN A 294 -22.45 8.36 -64.91
N GLN A 295 -23.20 7.40 -64.37
CA GLN A 295 -24.27 6.73 -65.11
C GLN A 295 -25.47 7.66 -65.31
N GLN A 296 -25.90 8.34 -64.25
CA GLN A 296 -26.95 9.37 -64.33
C GLN A 296 -26.58 10.47 -65.33
N GLN A 297 -25.32 10.92 -65.33
CA GLN A 297 -24.87 11.93 -66.27
C GLN A 297 -24.88 11.44 -67.73
N ARG A 298 -24.60 10.15 -67.96
CA ARG A 298 -24.72 9.53 -69.29
C ARG A 298 -26.17 9.46 -69.75
N GLU A 299 -27.07 8.99 -68.90
CA GLU A 299 -28.51 8.94 -69.17
C GLU A 299 -29.09 10.34 -69.48
N ILE A 300 -28.68 11.36 -68.71
CA ILE A 300 -29.06 12.75 -68.97
C ILE A 300 -28.58 13.23 -70.35
N ASN A 301 -27.37 12.87 -70.75
CA ASN A 301 -26.83 13.27 -72.05
C ASN A 301 -27.55 12.56 -73.21
N GLU A 302 -27.83 11.26 -73.08
CA GLU A 302 -28.59 10.48 -74.08
C GLU A 302 -30.02 11.02 -74.27
N LEU A 303 -30.68 11.42 -73.19
CA LEU A 303 -32.00 12.07 -73.23
C LEU A 303 -31.95 13.44 -73.92
N LYS A 304 -30.88 14.21 -73.73
CA LYS A 304 -30.69 15.50 -74.42
C LYS A 304 -30.43 15.34 -75.91
N ASP A 305 -29.68 14.32 -76.30
CA ASP A 305 -29.39 14.04 -77.71
C ASP A 305 -30.62 13.50 -78.46
N SER A 306 -31.51 12.77 -77.77
CA SER A 306 -32.78 12.28 -78.34
C SER A 306 -33.85 13.36 -78.50
N ALA A 307 -33.66 14.54 -77.90
CA ALA A 307 -34.60 15.67 -77.94
C ALA A 307 -34.22 16.76 -78.96
N ARG A 308 -33.15 16.54 -79.74
CA ARG A 308 -32.73 17.38 -80.88
C ARG A 308 -33.11 16.74 -82.21
#